data_AF-A0A5D0VSK6-F1
#
_entry.id   AF-A0A5D0VSK6-F1
#
_cell.length_a   1.000
_cell.length_b   1.000
_cell.length_c   1.000
_cell.angle_alpha   90.00
_cell.angle_beta   90.00
_cell.angle_gamma   90.00
#
_symmetry.space_group_name_H-M   'P 1'
#
loop_
_entity.id
_entity.type
_entity.pdbx_description
1 polymer ?
#
loop_
_entity_poly.entity_id
_entity_poly.type
_entity_poly.pdbx_seq_one_letter_code
_entity_poly.pdbx_strand_id
1 'polypeptide(L)'
;MQALSGKILIVDDDPIQRRLLQEAVKKFGYRSKTAENGAEAVRIMSSAEASEIDLIILDMVMPELDGLGVLKQLRSDKNATPVIVQTAHGGIDTVVNVMNAGAQDFAVKPVAPERLNVSIRNLLKTSALEEEITRFRKQASGTLTFADIITNSPAMERVINLGKRAAASNIPILIEGESGVGKEMIASAIQGSSDRKSKPLVTVNCGAIPENLVESILFGHEKGAFTGAVDKHVGKFQEAHGGTLFLDEVGELPQDVQVKLLRAIQENEIDPVGSRRPVKVDFRLISATNRRLIDQVKEGVFREDLFYRLNVFPIWIPPLRDRREDIPALARHFLARFAAEEGKPQVAGISGDTVAMLQDYHWPGNIRQLENAVFRAVVLCDGPQLTVDDFPQIAAATDHGQIQGHAPAHGHGHNSGHGYIPGQGHDQSAATAATPQAPARTDAGPGAYEQGHPVAFHRSHEPSHRASHAPNPHAPVQSGFEQSAPFGFMRNLDAEGHVRKLTDIEEELIRAAINHYSGRMTEVARRLGIGRSTLYRKLKEYGLEENNSDAAA
;
A
#
# COMPACT_ATOMS: atom_id res chain seq x y z
N MET A 1 2.17 18.09 -21.76
CA MET A 1 1.79 16.71 -22.15
C MET A 1 3.02 15.83 -21.99
N GLN A 2 3.21 15.19 -20.84
CA GLN A 2 4.24 14.16 -20.66
C GLN A 2 3.63 12.77 -20.89
N ALA A 3 4.43 11.91 -21.51
CA ALA A 3 4.06 10.69 -22.20
C ALA A 3 3.52 9.57 -21.29
N LEU A 4 2.42 8.94 -21.69
CA LEU A 4 2.04 7.61 -21.23
C LEU A 4 3.17 6.63 -21.60
N SER A 5 3.82 6.01 -20.62
CA SER A 5 5.05 5.23 -20.85
C SER A 5 4.78 3.82 -21.41
N GLY A 6 4.11 3.72 -22.55
CA GLY A 6 3.95 2.48 -23.32
C GLY A 6 4.67 2.57 -24.67
N LYS A 7 5.28 1.48 -25.15
CA LYS A 7 5.89 1.36 -26.48
C LYS A 7 5.03 0.43 -27.33
N ILE A 8 4.48 0.97 -28.41
CA ILE A 8 3.57 0.27 -29.31
C ILE A 8 4.33 -0.17 -30.56
N LEU A 9 4.23 -1.46 -30.91
CA LEU A 9 4.72 -1.95 -32.19
C LEU A 9 3.65 -1.74 -33.26
N ILE A 10 3.96 -0.98 -34.31
CA ILE A 10 3.08 -0.72 -35.46
C ILE A 10 3.57 -1.56 -36.63
N VAL A 11 2.73 -2.46 -37.12
CA VAL A 11 3.04 -3.40 -38.21
C VAL A 11 2.05 -3.15 -39.34
N ASP A 12 2.52 -2.59 -40.44
CA ASP A 12 1.72 -2.24 -41.62
C ASP A 12 2.70 -2.13 -42.80
N ASP A 13 2.37 -2.62 -43.99
CA ASP A 13 3.26 -2.57 -45.15
C ASP A 13 3.20 -1.22 -45.90
N ASP A 14 2.12 -0.45 -45.72
CA ASP A 14 1.96 0.88 -46.28
C ASP A 14 2.73 1.94 -45.46
N PRO A 15 3.78 2.58 -46.04
CA PRO A 15 4.58 3.58 -45.34
C PRO A 15 3.78 4.83 -44.93
N ILE A 16 2.70 5.16 -45.65
CA ILE A 16 1.83 6.29 -45.32
C ILE A 16 1.03 5.98 -44.06
N GLN A 17 0.42 4.78 -43.99
CA GLN A 17 -0.33 4.33 -42.82
C GLN A 17 0.56 4.19 -41.60
N ARG A 18 1.75 3.57 -41.73
CA ARG A 18 2.75 3.50 -40.64
C ARG A 18 3.04 4.88 -40.07
N ARG A 19 3.30 5.87 -40.93
CA ARG A 19 3.62 7.25 -40.49
C ARG A 19 2.45 7.94 -39.81
N LEU A 20 1.23 7.78 -40.33
CA LEU A 20 0.02 8.32 -39.71
C LEU A 20 -0.23 7.72 -38.31
N LEU A 21 -0.07 6.41 -38.18
CA LEU A 21 -0.20 5.70 -36.90
C LEU A 21 0.90 6.11 -35.92
N GLN A 22 2.14 6.26 -36.37
CA GLN A 22 3.23 6.75 -35.53
C GLN A 22 2.93 8.13 -34.96
N GLU A 23 2.46 9.07 -35.80
CA GLU A 23 2.09 10.42 -35.36
C GLU A 23 0.87 10.40 -34.42
N ALA A 24 -0.13 9.56 -34.69
CA ALA A 24 -1.29 9.39 -33.82
C ALA A 24 -0.88 8.84 -32.44
N VAL A 25 -0.12 7.75 -32.41
CA VAL A 25 0.41 7.11 -31.18
C VAL A 25 1.27 8.10 -30.38
N LYS A 26 2.12 8.88 -31.06
CA LYS A 26 2.92 9.94 -30.44
C LYS A 26 2.05 11.05 -29.84
N LYS A 27 1.01 11.49 -30.56
CA LYS A 27 0.02 12.47 -30.03
C LYS A 27 -0.75 11.94 -28.83
N PHE A 28 -1.04 10.63 -28.79
CA PHE A 28 -1.65 9.97 -27.64
C PHE A 28 -0.67 9.83 -26.46
N GLY A 29 0.61 10.15 -26.66
CA GLY A 29 1.63 10.17 -25.62
C GLY A 29 2.39 8.86 -25.47
N TYR A 30 2.32 7.93 -26.42
CA TYR A 30 3.08 6.66 -26.38
C TYR A 30 4.30 6.70 -27.30
N ARG A 31 5.27 5.82 -27.05
CA ARG A 31 6.38 5.55 -27.97
C ARG A 31 5.94 4.53 -29.02
N SER A 32 6.54 4.59 -30.21
CA SER A 32 6.26 3.62 -31.26
C SER A 32 7.55 3.00 -31.81
N LYS A 33 7.48 1.72 -32.15
CA LYS A 33 8.42 1.02 -33.02
C LYS A 33 7.65 0.54 -34.24
N THR A 34 8.25 0.51 -35.40
CA THR A 34 7.60 0.05 -36.64
C THR A 34 8.22 -1.24 -37.15
N ALA A 35 7.40 -2.03 -37.84
CA ALA A 35 7.81 -3.12 -38.70
C ALA A 35 7.10 -2.98 -40.04
N GLU A 36 7.80 -3.29 -41.14
CA GLU A 36 7.29 -3.09 -42.50
C GLU A 36 6.58 -4.33 -43.05
N ASN A 37 6.64 -5.47 -42.35
CA ASN A 37 5.98 -6.71 -42.71
C ASN A 37 5.84 -7.63 -41.48
N GLY A 38 5.06 -8.70 -41.61
CA GLY A 38 4.83 -9.66 -40.54
C GLY A 38 6.09 -10.39 -40.07
N ALA A 39 7.02 -10.70 -40.98
CA ALA A 39 8.25 -11.43 -40.63
C ALA A 39 9.18 -10.61 -39.73
N GLU A 40 9.27 -9.30 -39.97
CA GLU A 40 9.99 -8.38 -39.10
C GLU A 40 9.30 -8.23 -37.74
N ALA A 41 7.97 -8.15 -37.70
CA ALA A 41 7.22 -8.09 -36.45
C ALA A 41 7.48 -9.31 -35.55
N VAL A 42 7.44 -10.52 -36.13
CA VAL A 42 7.78 -11.76 -35.41
C VAL A 42 9.23 -11.71 -34.91
N ARG A 43 10.18 -11.29 -35.74
CA ARG A 43 11.60 -11.19 -35.34
C ARG A 43 11.80 -10.26 -34.14
N ILE A 44 11.11 -9.11 -34.12
CA ILE A 44 11.13 -8.16 -33.00
C ILE A 44 10.57 -8.85 -31.75
N MET A 45 9.41 -9.51 -31.87
CA MET A 45 8.73 -10.17 -30.75
C MET A 45 9.41 -11.46 -30.26
N SER A 46 10.32 -12.05 -31.04
CA SER A 46 11.18 -13.17 -30.61
C SER A 46 12.55 -12.72 -30.08
N SER A 47 12.86 -11.42 -30.09
CA SER A 47 14.12 -10.85 -29.61
C SER A 47 14.01 -10.34 -28.17
N ALA A 48 15.13 -9.91 -27.57
CA ALA A 48 15.13 -9.26 -26.26
C ALA A 48 14.25 -7.99 -26.21
N GLU A 49 14.02 -7.36 -27.36
CA GLU A 49 13.20 -6.15 -27.48
C GLU A 49 11.71 -6.40 -27.27
N ALA A 50 11.26 -7.66 -27.31
CA ALA A 50 9.86 -8.03 -27.08
C ALA A 50 9.35 -7.57 -25.70
N SER A 51 10.24 -7.61 -24.70
CA SER A 51 9.95 -7.18 -23.32
C SER A 51 9.66 -5.68 -23.19
N GLU A 52 10.01 -4.87 -24.20
CA GLU A 52 9.73 -3.45 -24.21
C GLU A 52 8.42 -3.10 -24.94
N ILE A 53 7.74 -4.06 -25.59
CA ILE A 53 6.53 -3.80 -26.39
C ILE A 53 5.28 -4.14 -25.58
N ASP A 54 4.47 -3.11 -25.31
CA ASP A 54 3.27 -3.21 -24.46
C ASP A 54 2.00 -3.48 -25.26
N LEU A 55 1.98 -3.18 -26.55
CA LEU A 55 0.84 -3.39 -27.45
C LEU A 55 1.29 -3.47 -28.91
N ILE A 56 0.61 -4.27 -29.72
CA ILE A 56 0.85 -4.37 -31.17
C ILE A 56 -0.37 -3.83 -31.93
N ILE A 57 -0.15 -2.95 -32.91
CA ILE A 57 -1.14 -2.59 -33.93
C ILE A 57 -0.71 -3.29 -35.21
N LEU A 58 -1.55 -4.19 -35.72
CA LEU A 58 -1.20 -5.13 -36.79
C LEU A 58 -2.16 -5.02 -37.97
N ASP A 59 -1.65 -4.74 -39.17
CA ASP A 59 -2.44 -4.88 -40.39
C ASP A 59 -2.71 -6.34 -40.73
N MET A 60 -3.92 -6.64 -41.19
CA MET A 60 -4.30 -7.99 -41.63
C MET A 60 -3.71 -8.36 -42.98
N VAL A 61 -3.61 -7.39 -43.89
CA VAL A 61 -3.26 -7.64 -45.28
C VAL A 61 -1.87 -7.09 -45.52
N MET A 62 -0.87 -7.95 -45.50
CA MET A 62 0.53 -7.59 -45.79
C MET A 62 1.15 -8.66 -46.69
N PRO A 63 2.14 -8.32 -47.53
CA PRO A 63 2.90 -9.28 -48.31
C PRO A 63 3.63 -10.31 -47.44
N GLU A 64 3.86 -11.50 -48.00
CA GLU A 64 4.56 -12.63 -47.37
C GLU A 64 3.82 -13.19 -46.15
N LEU A 65 4.07 -12.66 -44.95
CA LEU A 65 3.45 -13.08 -43.71
C LEU A 65 2.33 -12.10 -43.35
N ASP A 66 1.09 -12.53 -43.56
CA ASP A 66 -0.11 -11.76 -43.26
C ASP A 66 -0.38 -11.64 -41.75
N GLY A 67 -1.31 -10.75 -41.37
CA GLY A 67 -1.60 -10.51 -39.95
C GLY A 67 -2.13 -11.75 -39.22
N LEU A 68 -2.81 -12.66 -39.92
CA LEU A 68 -3.27 -13.92 -39.33
C LEU A 68 -2.10 -14.86 -39.03
N GLY A 69 -1.11 -14.93 -39.91
CA GLY A 69 0.14 -15.65 -39.72
C GLY A 69 0.92 -15.14 -38.51
N VAL A 70 1.03 -13.81 -38.37
CA VAL A 70 1.66 -13.17 -37.20
C VAL A 70 0.94 -13.54 -35.91
N LEU A 71 -0.39 -13.43 -35.85
CA LEU A 71 -1.17 -13.80 -34.65
C LEU A 71 -0.98 -15.25 -34.23
N LYS A 72 -1.01 -16.19 -35.19
CA LYS A 72 -0.77 -17.61 -34.91
C LYS A 72 0.62 -17.86 -34.33
N GLN A 73 1.64 -17.15 -34.83
CA GLN A 73 3.01 -17.31 -34.37
C GLN A 73 3.20 -16.74 -32.96
N LEU A 74 2.70 -15.52 -32.70
CA LEU A 74 2.71 -14.91 -31.36
C LEU A 74 2.00 -15.79 -30.32
N ARG A 75 0.87 -16.38 -30.69
CA ARG A 75 0.15 -17.33 -29.83
C ARG A 75 0.93 -18.61 -29.58
N SER A 76 1.61 -19.15 -30.59
CA SER A 76 2.41 -20.38 -30.45
C SER A 76 3.61 -20.16 -29.53
N ASP A 77 4.20 -18.96 -29.58
CA ASP A 77 5.32 -18.54 -28.73
C ASP A 77 4.87 -18.15 -27.31
N LYS A 78 3.58 -18.28 -26.99
CA LYS A 78 2.95 -17.87 -25.72
C LYS A 78 3.20 -16.40 -25.37
N ASN A 79 3.24 -15.53 -26.37
CA ASN A 79 3.39 -14.11 -26.16
C ASN A 79 2.07 -13.51 -25.64
N ALA A 80 2.15 -12.76 -24.53
CA ALA A 80 0.97 -12.18 -23.86
C ALA A 80 0.66 -10.73 -24.30
N THR A 81 1.51 -10.13 -25.15
CA THR A 81 1.32 -8.74 -25.61
C THR A 81 -0.01 -8.60 -26.36
N PRO A 82 -0.90 -7.67 -25.96
CA PRO A 82 -2.19 -7.46 -26.61
C PRO A 82 -2.01 -6.91 -28.03
N VAL A 83 -2.86 -7.37 -28.96
CA VAL A 83 -2.85 -7.03 -30.38
C VAL A 83 -4.18 -6.39 -30.78
N ILE A 84 -4.08 -5.18 -31.36
CA ILE A 84 -5.16 -4.52 -32.10
C ILE A 84 -4.93 -4.79 -33.57
N VAL A 85 -5.89 -5.44 -34.21
CA VAL A 85 -5.82 -5.68 -35.65
C VAL A 85 -6.43 -4.54 -36.44
N GLN A 86 -5.86 -4.18 -37.59
CA GLN A 86 -6.48 -3.29 -38.57
C GLN A 86 -6.81 -4.07 -39.84
N THR A 87 -8.00 -3.83 -40.41
CA THR A 87 -8.46 -4.52 -41.63
C THR A 87 -9.30 -3.59 -42.50
N ALA A 88 -9.26 -3.75 -43.81
CA ALA A 88 -10.17 -3.05 -44.73
C ALA A 88 -11.59 -3.67 -44.76
N HIS A 89 -11.75 -4.91 -44.29
CA HIS A 89 -13.03 -5.65 -44.34
C HIS A 89 -13.62 -5.83 -42.94
N GLY A 90 -14.78 -5.23 -42.70
CA GLY A 90 -15.52 -5.30 -41.42
C GLY A 90 -16.56 -6.43 -41.33
N GLY A 91 -16.46 -7.47 -42.15
CA GLY A 91 -17.42 -8.58 -42.14
C GLY A 91 -17.32 -9.41 -40.84
N ILE A 92 -18.46 -9.87 -40.34
CA ILE A 92 -18.57 -10.63 -39.07
C ILE A 92 -17.62 -11.83 -39.06
N ASP A 93 -17.53 -12.58 -40.15
CA ASP A 93 -16.65 -13.75 -40.26
C ASP A 93 -15.16 -13.39 -40.15
N THR A 94 -14.76 -12.22 -40.69
CA THR A 94 -13.38 -11.73 -40.61
C THR A 94 -13.03 -11.34 -39.17
N VAL A 95 -13.94 -10.66 -38.48
CA VAL A 95 -13.78 -10.28 -37.08
C VAL A 95 -13.65 -11.51 -36.19
N VAL A 96 -14.54 -12.50 -36.35
CA VAL A 96 -14.52 -13.74 -35.56
C VAL A 96 -13.22 -14.51 -35.77
N ASN A 97 -12.73 -14.60 -37.01
CA ASN A 97 -11.47 -15.29 -37.31
C ASN A 97 -10.26 -14.62 -36.67
N VAL A 98 -10.22 -13.29 -36.68
CA VAL A 98 -9.14 -12.49 -36.09
C VAL A 98 -9.12 -12.60 -34.55
N MET A 99 -10.29 -12.50 -33.92
CA MET A 99 -10.41 -12.66 -32.46
C MET A 99 -10.02 -14.08 -32.03
N ASN A 100 -10.47 -15.11 -32.75
CA ASN A 100 -10.10 -16.50 -32.47
C ASN A 100 -8.59 -16.78 -32.66
N ALA A 101 -7.93 -16.03 -33.54
CA ALA A 101 -6.49 -16.14 -33.76
C ALA A 101 -5.65 -15.51 -32.64
N GLY A 102 -6.26 -14.70 -31.76
CA GLY A 102 -5.62 -14.17 -30.55
C GLY A 102 -5.56 -12.64 -30.48
N ALA A 103 -6.22 -11.91 -31.38
CA ALA A 103 -6.39 -10.47 -31.25
C ALA A 103 -7.38 -10.13 -30.13
N GLN A 104 -7.11 -9.04 -29.41
CA GLN A 104 -7.94 -8.58 -28.28
C GLN A 104 -8.87 -7.43 -28.69
N ASP A 105 -8.57 -6.73 -29.78
CA ASP A 105 -9.46 -5.78 -30.44
C ASP A 105 -9.14 -5.73 -31.95
N PHE A 106 -10.05 -5.19 -32.74
CA PHE A 106 -9.88 -5.01 -34.19
C PHE A 106 -10.35 -3.60 -34.59
N ALA A 107 -9.93 -3.08 -35.73
CA ALA A 107 -10.30 -1.78 -36.26
C ALA A 107 -10.52 -1.89 -37.77
N VAL A 108 -11.64 -1.37 -38.27
CA VAL A 108 -11.89 -1.31 -39.71
C VAL A 108 -11.32 -0.01 -40.27
N LYS A 109 -10.44 -0.10 -41.28
CA LYS A 109 -9.89 1.06 -42.00
C LYS A 109 -10.99 1.65 -42.90
N PRO A 110 -11.19 2.99 -42.94
CA PRO A 110 -10.44 4.02 -42.22
C PRO A 110 -10.87 4.13 -40.74
N VAL A 111 -9.88 4.14 -39.83
CA VAL A 111 -10.12 4.24 -38.39
C VAL A 111 -9.96 5.68 -37.89
N ALA A 112 -10.94 6.17 -37.13
CA ALA A 112 -10.82 7.46 -36.46
C ALA A 112 -9.74 7.40 -35.35
N PRO A 113 -8.82 8.38 -35.25
CA PRO A 113 -7.77 8.41 -34.23
C PRO A 113 -8.30 8.25 -32.80
N GLU A 114 -9.46 8.86 -32.50
CA GLU A 114 -10.09 8.81 -31.18
C GLU A 114 -10.49 7.38 -30.80
N ARG A 115 -11.03 6.63 -31.77
CA ARG A 115 -11.43 5.23 -31.58
C ARG A 115 -10.22 4.35 -31.34
N LEU A 116 -9.15 4.56 -32.10
CA LEU A 116 -7.90 3.83 -31.89
C LEU A 116 -7.28 4.14 -30.51
N ASN A 117 -7.33 5.40 -30.07
CA ASN A 117 -6.87 5.80 -28.74
C ASN A 117 -7.68 5.11 -27.62
N VAL A 118 -9.01 4.97 -27.78
CA VAL A 118 -9.85 4.23 -26.82
C VAL A 118 -9.45 2.75 -26.76
N SER A 119 -9.29 2.09 -27.91
CA SER A 119 -8.84 0.70 -27.97
C SER A 119 -7.47 0.48 -27.31
N ILE A 120 -6.49 1.34 -27.61
CA ILE A 120 -5.15 1.31 -27.01
C ILE A 120 -5.24 1.45 -25.49
N ARG A 121 -6.00 2.45 -25.00
CA ARG A 121 -6.19 2.67 -23.56
C ARG A 121 -6.87 1.49 -22.88
N ASN A 122 -7.85 0.87 -23.51
CA ASN A 122 -8.58 -0.25 -22.92
C ASN A 122 -7.68 -1.48 -22.77
N LEU A 123 -6.93 -1.85 -23.82
CA LEU A 123 -6.08 -3.03 -23.78
C LEU A 123 -4.85 -2.89 -22.86
N LEU A 124 -4.27 -1.69 -22.80
CA LEU A 124 -3.21 -1.40 -21.82
C LEU A 124 -3.73 -1.39 -20.37
N LYS A 125 -5.03 -1.15 -20.16
CA LYS A 125 -5.68 -1.30 -18.84
C LYS A 125 -6.02 -2.76 -18.52
N THR A 126 -6.57 -3.52 -19.47
CA THR A 126 -6.97 -4.92 -19.26
C THR A 126 -5.78 -5.82 -18.94
N SER A 127 -4.63 -5.64 -19.60
CA SER A 127 -3.40 -6.38 -19.31
C SER A 127 -2.87 -6.13 -17.89
N ALA A 128 -2.86 -4.87 -17.43
CA ALA A 128 -2.48 -4.52 -16.06
C ALA A 128 -3.42 -5.15 -15.02
N LEU A 129 -4.73 -5.21 -15.31
CA LEU A 129 -5.75 -5.82 -14.43
C LEU A 129 -5.67 -7.35 -14.39
N GLU A 130 -5.35 -8.00 -15.52
CA GLU A 130 -5.18 -9.46 -15.59
C GLU A 130 -3.92 -9.94 -14.85
N GLU A 131 -2.81 -9.21 -14.98
CA GLU A 131 -1.60 -9.46 -14.18
C GLU A 131 -1.87 -9.32 -12.68
N GLU A 132 -2.72 -8.37 -12.32
CA GLU A 132 -3.08 -8.06 -10.95
C GLU A 132 -3.95 -9.16 -10.31
N ILE A 133 -5.01 -9.60 -10.99
CA ILE A 133 -5.81 -10.76 -10.58
C ILE A 133 -4.91 -11.98 -10.40
N THR A 134 -3.94 -12.16 -11.29
CA THR A 134 -2.99 -13.27 -11.23
C THR A 134 -2.09 -13.16 -10.01
N ARG A 135 -1.54 -11.97 -9.70
CA ARG A 135 -0.69 -11.76 -8.52
C ARG A 135 -1.44 -11.97 -7.20
N PHE A 136 -2.67 -11.48 -7.08
CA PHE A 136 -3.48 -11.69 -5.87
C PHE A 136 -3.84 -13.14 -5.66
N ARG A 137 -4.21 -13.85 -6.73
CA ARG A 137 -4.41 -15.31 -6.67
C ARG A 137 -3.13 -16.02 -6.24
N LYS A 138 -1.96 -15.58 -6.71
CA LYS A 138 -0.68 -16.16 -6.30
C LYS A 138 -0.35 -15.90 -4.83
N GLN A 139 -0.59 -14.68 -4.34
CA GLN A 139 -0.40 -14.35 -2.91
C GLN A 139 -1.32 -15.19 -2.02
N ALA A 140 -2.62 -15.24 -2.35
CA ALA A 140 -3.60 -16.01 -1.58
C ALA A 140 -3.35 -17.54 -1.63
N SER A 141 -2.77 -18.04 -2.72
CA SER A 141 -2.43 -19.47 -2.88
C SER A 141 -1.02 -19.84 -2.40
N GLY A 142 -0.22 -18.88 -1.90
CA GLY A 142 1.17 -19.12 -1.50
C GLY A 142 2.12 -19.43 -2.66
N THR A 143 1.73 -19.12 -3.90
CA THR A 143 2.53 -19.34 -5.12
C THR A 143 3.21 -18.07 -5.62
N LEU A 144 3.17 -16.99 -4.84
CA LEU A 144 3.91 -15.76 -5.11
C LEU A 144 5.42 -16.04 -5.15
N THR A 145 6.10 -15.54 -6.17
CA THR A 145 7.53 -15.71 -6.37
C THR A 145 8.25 -14.37 -6.40
N PHE A 146 9.58 -14.38 -6.43
CA PHE A 146 10.36 -13.14 -6.58
C PHE A 146 10.09 -12.39 -7.90
N ALA A 147 9.59 -13.06 -8.94
CA ALA A 147 9.22 -12.41 -10.20
C ALA A 147 7.96 -11.54 -10.07
N ASP A 148 7.16 -11.76 -9.02
CA ASP A 148 5.93 -11.01 -8.77
C ASP A 148 6.17 -9.74 -7.91
N ILE A 149 7.40 -9.52 -7.41
CA ILE A 149 7.76 -8.34 -6.61
C ILE A 149 8.04 -7.16 -7.53
N ILE A 150 7.33 -6.05 -7.30
CA ILE A 150 7.58 -4.80 -8.02
C ILE A 150 8.82 -4.13 -7.43
N THR A 151 9.86 -4.01 -8.24
CA THR A 151 11.03 -3.20 -7.92
C THR A 151 11.85 -2.86 -9.17
N ASN A 152 12.44 -1.67 -9.16
CA ASN A 152 13.46 -1.18 -10.09
C ASN A 152 14.74 -0.77 -9.35
N SER A 153 14.84 -1.03 -8.03
CA SER A 153 15.93 -0.54 -7.20
C SER A 153 17.06 -1.59 -7.03
N PRO A 154 18.34 -1.21 -7.22
CA PRO A 154 19.48 -2.10 -6.98
C PRO A 154 19.55 -2.59 -5.52
N ALA A 155 18.99 -1.83 -4.59
CA ALA A 155 18.92 -2.22 -3.18
C ALA A 155 18.03 -3.45 -2.97
N MET A 156 16.89 -3.52 -3.66
CA MET A 156 15.99 -4.66 -3.62
C MET A 156 16.49 -5.86 -4.41
N GLU A 157 17.28 -5.68 -5.47
CA GLU A 157 17.93 -6.80 -6.17
C GLU A 157 18.79 -7.63 -5.22
N ARG A 158 19.51 -6.98 -4.28
CA ARG A 158 20.28 -7.68 -3.23
C ARG A 158 19.36 -8.50 -2.31
N VAL A 159 18.22 -7.93 -1.91
CA VAL A 159 17.21 -8.62 -1.07
C VAL A 159 16.66 -9.84 -1.81
N ILE A 160 16.31 -9.69 -3.09
CA ILE A 160 15.81 -10.78 -3.94
C ILE A 160 16.86 -11.89 -4.08
N ASN A 161 18.12 -11.54 -4.32
CA ASN A 161 19.19 -12.52 -4.45
C ASN A 161 19.44 -13.30 -3.15
N LEU A 162 19.43 -12.62 -2.00
CA LEU A 162 19.50 -13.28 -0.69
C LEU A 162 18.28 -14.18 -0.47
N GLY A 163 17.08 -13.70 -0.78
CA GLY A 163 15.84 -14.46 -0.67
C GLY A 163 15.84 -15.73 -1.53
N LYS A 164 16.32 -15.65 -2.78
CA LYS A 164 16.47 -16.81 -3.68
C LYS A 164 17.42 -17.87 -3.10
N ARG A 165 18.56 -17.43 -2.55
CA ARG A 165 19.50 -18.34 -1.87
C ARG A 165 18.88 -18.97 -0.63
N ALA A 166 18.14 -18.19 0.14
CA ALA A 166 17.44 -18.66 1.33
C ALA A 166 16.38 -19.70 0.97
N ALA A 167 15.60 -19.47 -0.10
CA ALA A 167 14.55 -20.36 -0.57
C ALA A 167 15.03 -21.80 -0.86
N ALA A 168 16.27 -21.96 -1.33
CA ALA A 168 16.92 -23.24 -1.64
C ALA A 168 17.38 -24.05 -0.41
N SER A 169 17.14 -23.57 0.82
CA SER A 169 17.50 -24.27 2.05
C SER A 169 16.38 -24.20 3.08
N ASN A 170 16.42 -25.05 4.11
CA ASN A 170 15.44 -25.05 5.22
C ASN A 170 15.93 -24.30 6.47
N ILE A 171 16.98 -23.49 6.35
CA ILE A 171 17.50 -22.73 7.50
C ILE A 171 16.49 -21.67 7.98
N PRO A 172 16.45 -21.35 9.29
CA PRO A 172 15.67 -20.22 9.79
C PRO A 172 16.11 -18.90 9.15
N ILE A 173 15.12 -18.09 8.76
CA ILE A 173 15.34 -16.79 8.12
C ILE A 173 14.78 -15.70 9.02
N LEU A 174 15.57 -14.64 9.27
CA LEU A 174 15.13 -13.45 9.98
C LEU A 174 15.05 -12.28 9.00
N ILE A 175 13.85 -11.75 8.79
CA ILE A 175 13.59 -10.59 7.94
C ILE A 175 13.49 -9.34 8.82
N GLU A 176 14.43 -8.43 8.68
CA GLU A 176 14.43 -7.15 9.39
C GLU A 176 14.08 -6.01 8.43
N GLY A 177 13.37 -5.00 8.94
CA GLY A 177 13.08 -3.78 8.20
C GLY A 177 11.89 -3.05 8.78
N GLU A 178 11.81 -1.74 8.55
CA GLU A 178 10.78 -0.88 9.13
C GLU A 178 9.34 -1.37 8.87
N SER A 179 8.37 -0.84 9.62
CA SER A 179 6.97 -1.19 9.36
C SER A 179 6.56 -0.75 7.94
N GLY A 180 5.85 -1.63 7.24
CA GLY A 180 5.32 -1.34 5.90
C GLY A 180 6.32 -1.47 4.74
N VAL A 181 7.53 -2.03 4.94
CA VAL A 181 8.51 -2.22 3.84
C VAL A 181 8.23 -3.43 2.93
N GLY A 182 7.27 -4.29 3.28
CA GLY A 182 6.92 -5.48 2.50
C GLY A 182 7.52 -6.81 3.00
N LYS A 183 7.77 -6.97 4.31
CA LYS A 183 8.34 -8.20 4.89
C LYS A 183 7.55 -9.47 4.55
N GLU A 184 6.22 -9.40 4.64
CA GLU A 184 5.31 -10.52 4.32
C GLU A 184 5.40 -10.94 2.84
N MET A 185 5.55 -9.98 1.93
CA MET A 185 5.72 -10.26 0.50
C MET A 185 7.02 -11.01 0.23
N ILE A 186 8.11 -10.63 0.90
CA ILE A 186 9.38 -11.34 0.81
C ILE A 186 9.27 -12.76 1.40
N ALA A 187 8.62 -12.91 2.56
CA ALA A 187 8.40 -14.23 3.16
C ALA A 187 7.58 -15.15 2.23
N SER A 188 6.53 -14.61 1.61
CA SER A 188 5.70 -15.32 0.64
C SER A 188 6.50 -15.72 -0.60
N ALA A 189 7.33 -14.80 -1.13
CA ALA A 189 8.21 -15.07 -2.27
C ALA A 189 9.26 -16.16 -1.99
N ILE A 190 9.84 -16.16 -0.78
CA ILE A 190 10.77 -17.19 -0.32
C ILE A 190 10.05 -18.55 -0.31
N GLN A 191 8.85 -18.62 0.28
CA GLN A 191 8.07 -19.85 0.34
C GLN A 191 7.69 -20.36 -1.04
N GLY A 192 7.12 -19.51 -1.90
CA GLY A 192 6.69 -19.89 -3.26
C GLY A 192 7.84 -20.27 -4.19
N SER A 193 9.08 -19.86 -3.85
CA SER A 193 10.30 -20.24 -4.57
C SER A 193 11.06 -21.39 -3.92
N SER A 194 10.52 -22.02 -2.86
CA SER A 194 11.18 -23.11 -2.13
C SER A 194 10.71 -24.50 -2.53
N ASP A 195 11.37 -25.53 -2.01
CA ASP A 195 10.92 -26.93 -2.13
C ASP A 195 9.56 -27.17 -1.44
N ARG A 196 9.17 -26.30 -0.51
CA ARG A 196 7.88 -26.34 0.21
C ARG A 196 6.80 -25.51 -0.48
N LYS A 197 6.99 -25.01 -1.72
CA LYS A 197 6.02 -24.15 -2.44
C LYS A 197 4.60 -24.71 -2.61
N SER A 198 4.42 -26.03 -2.53
CA SER A 198 3.11 -26.70 -2.59
C SER A 198 2.52 -27.03 -1.21
N LYS A 199 3.19 -26.60 -0.14
CA LYS A 199 2.84 -26.82 1.27
C LYS A 199 2.30 -25.53 1.90
N PRO A 200 1.53 -25.63 2.99
CA PRO A 200 0.91 -24.45 3.60
C PRO A 200 1.95 -23.41 4.06
N LEU A 201 1.61 -22.14 3.85
CA LEU A 201 2.24 -20.99 4.48
C LEU A 201 1.31 -20.49 5.59
N VAL A 202 1.65 -20.78 6.84
CA VAL A 202 0.88 -20.30 8.00
C VAL A 202 1.50 -19.00 8.47
N THR A 203 0.73 -17.91 8.41
CA THR A 203 1.18 -16.59 8.84
C THR A 203 0.58 -16.23 10.20
N VAL A 204 1.38 -15.62 11.07
CA VAL A 204 0.96 -15.13 12.38
C VAL A 204 1.62 -13.79 12.63
N ASN A 205 0.81 -12.76 12.89
CA ASN A 205 1.32 -11.49 13.41
C ASN A 205 1.27 -11.54 14.94
N CYS A 206 2.44 -11.60 15.58
CA CYS A 206 2.56 -11.72 17.02
C CYS A 206 2.15 -10.45 17.76
N GLY A 207 2.36 -9.26 17.17
CA GLY A 207 1.98 -7.98 17.78
C GLY A 207 0.47 -7.69 17.71
N ALA A 208 -0.27 -8.34 16.81
CA ALA A 208 -1.72 -8.19 16.69
C ALA A 208 -2.52 -9.08 17.67
N ILE A 209 -1.86 -10.01 18.37
CA ILE A 209 -2.51 -10.98 19.24
C ILE A 209 -2.40 -10.52 20.70
N PRO A 210 -3.49 -10.54 21.49
CA PRO A 210 -3.42 -10.28 22.92
C PRO A 210 -2.43 -11.22 23.61
N GLU A 211 -1.59 -10.67 24.49
CA GLU A 211 -0.52 -11.40 25.20
C GLU A 211 -1.03 -12.68 25.88
N ASN A 212 -2.20 -12.64 26.50
CA ASN A 212 -2.81 -13.78 27.17
C ASN A 212 -3.33 -14.89 26.23
N LEU A 213 -3.40 -14.64 24.92
CA LEU A 213 -3.88 -15.60 23.92
C LEU A 213 -2.78 -16.10 22.98
N VAL A 214 -1.64 -15.41 22.92
CA VAL A 214 -0.58 -15.72 21.94
C VAL A 214 -0.01 -17.12 22.09
N GLU A 215 0.17 -17.59 23.32
CA GLU A 215 0.61 -18.96 23.62
C GLU A 215 -0.39 -19.99 23.07
N SER A 216 -1.68 -19.79 23.37
CA SER A 216 -2.77 -20.69 22.98
C SER A 216 -2.94 -20.75 21.46
N ILE A 217 -2.81 -19.61 20.77
CA ILE A 217 -2.90 -19.53 19.30
C ILE A 217 -1.69 -20.21 18.64
N LEU A 218 -0.48 -19.97 19.15
CA LEU A 218 0.72 -20.55 18.56
C LEU A 218 0.82 -22.06 18.79
N PHE A 219 0.69 -22.51 20.04
CA PHE A 219 0.96 -23.91 20.42
C PHE A 219 -0.29 -24.78 20.51
N GLY A 220 -1.48 -24.18 20.58
CA GLY A 220 -2.75 -24.87 20.77
C GLY A 220 -3.03 -25.15 22.25
N HIS A 221 -4.23 -25.65 22.53
CA HIS A 221 -4.62 -26.06 23.88
C HIS A 221 -5.57 -27.25 23.87
N GLU A 222 -5.51 -28.04 24.94
CA GLU A 222 -6.50 -29.08 25.22
C GLU A 222 -7.76 -28.48 25.87
N LYS A 223 -8.88 -29.19 25.73
CA LYS A 223 -10.14 -28.79 26.37
C LYS A 223 -9.95 -28.66 27.89
N GLY A 224 -10.39 -27.54 28.45
CA GLY A 224 -10.28 -27.26 29.89
C GLY A 224 -8.90 -26.80 30.37
N ALA A 225 -7.99 -26.43 29.46
CA ALA A 225 -6.64 -25.97 29.82
C ALA A 225 -6.62 -24.65 30.63
N PHE A 226 -7.62 -23.78 30.44
CA PHE A 226 -7.80 -22.53 31.19
C PHE A 226 -9.29 -22.15 31.24
N THR A 227 -9.65 -21.15 32.04
CA THR A 227 -11.02 -20.63 32.14
C THR A 227 -11.47 -20.05 30.79
N GLY A 228 -12.41 -20.73 30.12
CA GLY A 228 -12.88 -20.36 28.77
C GLY A 228 -12.46 -21.33 27.66
N ALA A 229 -11.61 -22.32 27.94
CA ALA A 229 -11.19 -23.36 26.98
C ALA A 229 -12.30 -24.43 26.81
N VAL A 230 -13.40 -24.06 26.15
CA VAL A 230 -14.58 -24.92 25.95
C VAL A 230 -14.27 -26.11 25.04
N ASP A 231 -13.44 -25.89 24.02
CA ASP A 231 -13.06 -26.87 23.01
C ASP A 231 -11.54 -26.93 22.83
N LYS A 232 -11.05 -28.00 22.22
CA LYS A 232 -9.65 -28.16 21.85
C LYS A 232 -9.32 -27.23 20.67
N HIS A 233 -8.16 -26.57 20.72
CA HIS A 233 -7.66 -25.75 19.62
C HIS A 233 -6.30 -26.26 19.10
N VAL A 234 -6.20 -26.43 17.78
CA VAL A 234 -4.94 -26.77 17.12
C VAL A 234 -4.13 -25.50 16.91
N GLY A 235 -2.88 -25.49 17.39
CA GLY A 235 -2.01 -24.32 17.28
C GLY A 235 -1.39 -24.14 15.89
N LYS A 236 -0.93 -22.93 15.61
CA LYS A 236 -0.29 -22.54 14.34
C LYS A 236 0.93 -23.38 13.97
N PHE A 237 1.70 -23.87 14.95
CA PHE A 237 2.82 -24.79 14.68
C PHE A 237 2.35 -26.13 14.09
N GLN A 238 1.21 -26.66 14.56
CA GLN A 238 0.64 -27.90 14.02
C GLN A 238 -0.01 -27.65 12.66
N GLU A 239 -0.69 -26.52 12.46
CA GLU A 239 -1.20 -26.12 11.14
C GLU A 239 -0.08 -26.00 10.09
N ALA A 240 1.11 -25.55 10.52
CA ALA A 240 2.29 -25.38 9.66
C ALA A 240 3.07 -26.68 9.43
N HIS A 241 2.62 -27.82 9.98
CA HIS A 241 3.32 -29.09 9.86
C HIS A 241 3.51 -29.50 8.39
N GLY A 242 4.74 -29.81 7.99
CA GLY A 242 5.16 -30.10 6.63
C GLY A 242 5.29 -28.86 5.73
N GLY A 243 4.95 -27.67 6.22
CA GLY A 243 4.98 -26.40 5.49
C GLY A 243 5.92 -25.38 6.09
N THR A 244 5.52 -24.11 6.02
CA THR A 244 6.30 -22.96 6.49
C THR A 244 5.47 -22.12 7.45
N LEU A 245 6.06 -21.76 8.59
CA LEU A 245 5.50 -20.85 9.57
C LEU A 245 6.19 -19.49 9.41
N PHE A 246 5.40 -18.46 9.14
CA PHE A 246 5.82 -17.07 9.12
C PHE A 246 5.36 -16.35 10.39
N LEU A 247 6.32 -15.93 11.22
CA LEU A 247 6.06 -15.16 12.43
C LEU A 247 6.44 -13.69 12.19
N ASP A 248 5.45 -12.81 12.00
CA ASP A 248 5.67 -11.37 11.93
C ASP A 248 5.67 -10.75 13.33
N GLU A 249 6.48 -9.71 13.50
CA GLU A 249 6.71 -9.02 14.77
C GLU A 249 7.15 -9.96 15.91
N VAL A 250 8.09 -10.88 15.63
CA VAL A 250 8.60 -11.86 16.61
C VAL A 250 9.18 -11.22 17.88
N GLY A 251 9.65 -9.97 17.79
CA GLY A 251 10.17 -9.20 18.91
C GLY A 251 9.11 -8.72 19.92
N GLU A 252 7.82 -8.87 19.60
CA GLU A 252 6.70 -8.55 20.50
C GLU A 252 6.23 -9.78 21.32
N LEU A 253 6.89 -10.94 21.14
CA LEU A 253 6.54 -12.15 21.89
C LEU A 253 6.89 -12.03 23.38
N PRO A 254 5.98 -12.43 24.29
CA PRO A 254 6.26 -12.55 25.72
C PRO A 254 7.41 -13.53 26.02
N GLN A 255 8.14 -13.29 27.11
CA GLN A 255 9.35 -14.05 27.49
C GLN A 255 9.11 -15.55 27.67
N ASP A 256 7.99 -15.94 28.25
CA ASP A 256 7.57 -17.34 28.41
C ASP A 256 7.27 -18.01 27.07
N VAL A 257 6.67 -17.29 26.13
CA VAL A 257 6.43 -17.75 24.76
C VAL A 257 7.73 -17.85 23.95
N GLN A 258 8.70 -16.95 24.18
CA GLN A 258 10.04 -17.04 23.60
C GLN A 258 10.76 -18.34 24.00
N VAL A 259 10.60 -18.79 25.26
CA VAL A 259 11.16 -20.08 25.73
C VAL A 259 10.55 -21.26 24.97
N LYS A 260 9.22 -21.24 24.76
CA LYS A 260 8.53 -22.30 24.01
C LYS A 260 8.88 -22.29 22.52
N LEU A 261 9.02 -21.11 21.92
CA LEU A 261 9.49 -20.95 20.55
C LEU A 261 10.89 -21.53 20.38
N LEU A 262 11.80 -21.27 21.32
CA LEU A 262 13.15 -21.84 21.28
C LEU A 262 13.11 -23.37 21.28
N ARG A 263 12.29 -23.98 22.16
CA ARG A 263 12.10 -25.44 22.19
C ARG A 263 11.54 -25.97 20.87
N ALA A 264 10.56 -25.30 20.28
CA ALA A 264 10.00 -25.69 18.98
C ALA A 264 11.08 -25.72 17.87
N ILE A 265 12.00 -24.76 17.88
CA ILE A 265 13.08 -24.67 16.87
C ILE A 265 14.22 -25.67 17.13
N GLN A 266 14.49 -26.01 18.39
CA GLN A 266 15.59 -26.92 18.76
C GLN A 266 15.15 -28.38 18.66
N GLU A 267 14.00 -28.73 19.23
CA GLU A 267 13.55 -30.11 19.43
C GLU A 267 12.53 -30.58 18.40
N ASN A 268 12.03 -29.66 17.56
CA ASN A 268 10.90 -29.90 16.65
C ASN A 268 9.67 -30.44 17.41
N GLU A 269 9.45 -29.93 18.61
CA GLU A 269 8.35 -30.29 19.51
C GLU A 269 7.68 -29.06 20.09
N ILE A 270 6.37 -29.12 20.24
CA ILE A 270 5.59 -28.10 20.95
C ILE A 270 4.83 -28.72 22.11
N ASP A 271 4.56 -27.89 23.12
CA ASP A 271 3.76 -28.25 24.30
C ASP A 271 2.44 -27.46 24.29
N PRO A 272 1.33 -28.02 23.74
CA PRO A 272 0.02 -27.38 23.81
C PRO A 272 -0.39 -27.14 25.27
N VAL A 273 -1.09 -26.04 25.54
CA VAL A 273 -1.50 -25.69 26.90
C VAL A 273 -2.41 -26.79 27.46
N GLY A 274 -2.08 -27.29 28.65
CA GLY A 274 -2.79 -28.39 29.31
C GLY A 274 -2.48 -29.78 28.75
N SER A 275 -1.64 -29.91 27.72
CA SER A 275 -1.19 -31.21 27.23
C SER A 275 -0.21 -31.87 28.20
N ARG A 276 -0.30 -33.19 28.31
CA ARG A 276 0.64 -34.02 29.09
C ARG A 276 1.82 -34.54 28.25
N ARG A 277 1.77 -34.36 26.93
CA ARG A 277 2.77 -34.89 25.99
C ARG A 277 3.13 -33.83 24.94
N PRO A 278 4.43 -33.70 24.61
CA PRO A 278 4.85 -32.90 23.47
C PRO A 278 4.29 -33.44 22.15
N VAL A 279 4.14 -32.56 21.17
CA VAL A 279 3.72 -32.88 19.81
C VAL A 279 4.85 -32.57 18.84
N LYS A 280 5.30 -33.57 18.08
CA LYS A 280 6.33 -33.40 17.04
C LYS A 280 5.78 -32.56 15.88
N VAL A 281 6.54 -31.56 15.45
CA VAL A 281 6.22 -30.68 14.32
C VAL A 281 7.41 -30.56 13.38
N ASP A 282 7.21 -30.74 12.07
CA ASP A 282 8.19 -30.39 11.04
C ASP A 282 7.74 -29.09 10.40
N PHE A 283 8.50 -28.01 10.54
CA PHE A 283 8.16 -26.73 9.94
C PHE A 283 9.42 -26.01 9.52
N ARG A 284 9.31 -25.22 8.44
CA ARG A 284 10.32 -24.22 8.12
C ARG A 284 9.94 -22.89 8.78
N LEU A 285 10.89 -22.22 9.41
CA LEU A 285 10.64 -20.93 10.06
C LEU A 285 11.12 -19.75 9.21
N ILE A 286 10.23 -18.78 9.01
CA ILE A 286 10.57 -17.43 8.59
C ILE A 286 10.06 -16.49 9.67
N SER A 287 10.92 -15.64 10.22
CA SER A 287 10.54 -14.65 11.23
C SER A 287 10.77 -13.24 10.69
N ALA A 288 9.97 -12.28 11.16
CA ALA A 288 10.08 -10.89 10.78
C ALA A 288 9.98 -9.98 12.00
N THR A 289 10.63 -8.81 11.91
CA THR A 289 10.58 -7.77 12.94
C THR A 289 10.76 -6.39 12.32
N ASN A 290 10.20 -5.37 12.97
CA ASN A 290 10.40 -3.96 12.64
C ASN A 290 11.48 -3.27 13.49
N ARG A 291 11.97 -3.95 14.53
CA ARG A 291 13.05 -3.49 15.42
C ARG A 291 14.23 -4.46 15.33
N ARG A 292 15.42 -3.96 15.62
CA ARG A 292 16.63 -4.79 15.70
C ARG A 292 16.57 -5.64 16.96
N LEU A 293 16.48 -6.96 16.81
CA LEU A 293 16.36 -7.88 17.96
C LEU A 293 17.57 -7.78 18.90
N ILE A 294 18.77 -7.50 18.36
CA ILE A 294 19.98 -7.35 19.17
C ILE A 294 19.88 -6.22 20.19
N ASP A 295 19.11 -5.18 19.90
CA ASP A 295 18.92 -4.06 20.83
C ASP A 295 17.90 -4.46 21.92
N GLN A 296 16.84 -5.20 21.56
CA GLN A 296 15.91 -5.79 22.54
C GLN A 296 16.56 -6.83 23.46
N VAL A 297 17.60 -7.53 22.99
CA VAL A 297 18.41 -8.44 23.83
C VAL A 297 19.16 -7.64 24.90
N LYS A 298 19.78 -6.51 24.55
CA LYS A 298 20.47 -5.65 25.52
C LYS A 298 19.52 -5.04 26.54
N GLU A 299 18.27 -4.78 26.14
CA GLU A 299 17.20 -4.28 27.01
C GLU A 299 16.58 -5.37 27.89
N GLY A 300 16.94 -6.65 27.70
CA GLY A 300 16.38 -7.78 28.45
C GLY A 300 14.95 -8.17 28.05
N VAL A 301 14.41 -7.58 26.98
CA VAL A 301 13.06 -7.85 26.47
C VAL A 301 13.04 -9.09 25.57
N PHE A 302 14.15 -9.36 24.88
CA PHE A 302 14.30 -10.53 24.01
C PHE A 302 15.42 -11.44 24.50
N ARG A 303 15.22 -12.75 24.43
CA ARG A 303 16.21 -13.71 24.90
C ARG A 303 17.37 -13.85 23.92
N GLU A 304 18.59 -13.82 24.46
CA GLU A 304 19.82 -13.95 23.67
C GLU A 304 19.92 -15.31 22.97
N ASP A 305 19.54 -16.40 23.65
CA ASP A 305 19.57 -17.76 23.09
C ASP A 305 18.65 -17.94 21.88
N LEU A 306 17.42 -17.40 21.97
CA LEU A 306 16.48 -17.38 20.86
C LEU A 306 16.97 -16.50 19.72
N PHE A 307 17.55 -15.32 20.00
CA PHE A 307 18.09 -14.44 18.97
C PHE A 307 19.10 -15.15 18.07
N TYR A 308 20.09 -15.84 18.64
CA TYR A 308 21.08 -16.57 17.83
C TYR A 308 20.47 -17.72 17.03
N ARG A 309 19.35 -18.29 17.48
CA ARG A 309 18.66 -19.36 16.77
C ARG A 309 17.78 -18.86 15.61
N LEU A 310 17.24 -17.64 15.72
CA LEU A 310 16.50 -16.98 14.64
C LEU A 310 17.43 -16.32 13.62
N ASN A 311 18.52 -15.70 14.08
CA ASN A 311 19.43 -14.91 13.26
C ASN A 311 20.47 -15.76 12.49
N VAL A 312 20.03 -16.88 11.92
CA VAL A 312 20.90 -17.78 11.12
C VAL A 312 21.10 -17.23 9.70
N PHE A 313 20.02 -16.70 9.10
CA PHE A 313 20.07 -16.07 7.79
C PHE A 313 19.31 -14.74 7.80
N PRO A 314 19.97 -13.62 8.15
CA PRO A 314 19.33 -12.31 8.17
C PRO A 314 19.13 -11.75 6.77
N ILE A 315 17.95 -11.18 6.52
CA ILE A 315 17.61 -10.41 5.33
C ILE A 315 17.11 -9.05 5.78
N TRP A 316 17.87 -8.01 5.50
CA TRP A 316 17.46 -6.64 5.77
C TRP A 316 16.77 -6.03 4.55
N ILE A 317 15.55 -5.53 4.73
CA ILE A 317 14.79 -4.84 3.69
C ILE A 317 14.96 -3.32 3.86
N PRO A 318 15.48 -2.62 2.84
CA PRO A 318 15.64 -1.17 2.89
C PRO A 318 14.30 -0.43 3.01
N PRO A 319 14.26 0.69 3.74
CA PRO A 319 13.09 1.56 3.76
C PRO A 319 12.89 2.21 2.39
N LEU A 320 11.66 2.65 2.11
CA LEU A 320 11.25 3.18 0.81
C LEU A 320 12.06 4.42 0.39
N ARG A 321 12.48 5.25 1.35
CA ARG A 321 13.35 6.42 1.13
C ARG A 321 14.72 6.11 0.55
N ASP A 322 15.21 4.88 0.74
CA ASP A 322 16.51 4.41 0.23
C ASP A 322 16.36 3.65 -1.10
N ARG A 323 15.14 3.60 -1.65
CA ARG A 323 14.79 2.92 -2.91
C ARG A 323 13.71 3.70 -3.68
N ARG A 324 13.93 5.00 -3.86
CA ARG A 324 12.96 5.94 -4.47
C ARG A 324 12.59 5.58 -5.91
N GLU A 325 13.43 4.79 -6.59
CA GLU A 325 13.21 4.25 -7.92
C GLU A 325 12.00 3.29 -7.97
N ASP A 326 11.63 2.69 -6.84
CA ASP A 326 10.47 1.81 -6.74
C ASP A 326 9.14 2.58 -6.68
N ILE A 327 9.16 3.84 -6.22
CA ILE A 327 7.94 4.63 -5.94
C ILE A 327 7.05 4.77 -7.18
N PRO A 328 7.56 5.14 -8.38
CA PRO A 328 6.70 5.30 -9.55
C PRO A 328 6.06 3.99 -10.02
N ALA A 329 6.77 2.85 -9.88
CA ALA A 329 6.25 1.54 -10.25
C ALA A 329 5.18 1.07 -9.25
N LEU A 330 5.43 1.24 -7.96
CA LEU A 330 4.49 0.92 -6.88
C LEU A 330 3.23 1.80 -6.96
N ALA A 331 3.37 3.11 -7.16
CA ALA A 331 2.24 4.03 -7.24
C ALA A 331 1.33 3.71 -8.43
N ARG A 332 1.90 3.41 -9.60
CA ARG A 332 1.14 2.97 -10.78
C ARG A 332 0.44 1.65 -10.55
N HIS A 333 1.09 0.72 -9.84
CA HIS A 333 0.47 -0.54 -9.47
C HIS A 333 -0.74 -0.34 -8.57
N PHE A 334 -0.60 0.44 -7.50
CA PHE A 334 -1.71 0.74 -6.60
C PHE A 334 -2.84 1.50 -7.29
N LEU A 335 -2.50 2.44 -8.19
CA LEU A 335 -3.47 3.16 -8.99
C LEU A 335 -4.32 2.19 -9.82
N ALA A 336 -3.68 1.28 -10.57
CA ALA A 336 -4.39 0.32 -11.43
C ALA A 336 -5.39 -0.51 -10.62
N ARG A 337 -4.95 -1.02 -9.45
CA ARG A 337 -5.81 -1.76 -8.52
C ARG A 337 -7.00 -0.96 -8.05
N PHE A 338 -6.73 0.17 -7.41
CA PHE A 338 -7.77 0.94 -6.75
C PHE A 338 -8.74 1.57 -7.75
N ALA A 339 -8.26 1.94 -8.94
CA ALA A 339 -9.13 2.40 -10.03
C ALA A 339 -10.10 1.30 -10.48
N ALA A 340 -9.69 0.03 -10.44
CA ALA A 340 -10.55 -1.10 -10.76
C ALA A 340 -11.56 -1.40 -9.64
N GLU A 341 -11.08 -1.47 -8.40
CA GLU A 341 -11.89 -1.76 -7.21
C GLU A 341 -12.97 -0.70 -6.98
N GLU A 342 -12.63 0.58 -7.16
CA GLU A 342 -13.55 1.71 -6.99
C GLU A 342 -14.41 1.98 -8.24
N GLY A 343 -14.28 1.17 -9.29
CA GLY A 343 -15.04 1.36 -10.54
C GLY A 343 -14.73 2.69 -11.24
N LYS A 344 -13.51 3.21 -11.09
CA LYS A 344 -13.00 4.45 -11.69
C LYS A 344 -11.93 4.18 -12.77
N PRO A 345 -12.21 3.39 -13.81
CA PRO A 345 -11.20 3.06 -14.84
C PRO A 345 -10.70 4.29 -15.60
N GLN A 346 -11.40 5.44 -15.53
CA GLN A 346 -10.95 6.70 -16.12
C GLN A 346 -9.68 7.26 -15.47
N VAL A 347 -9.43 6.98 -14.18
CA VAL A 347 -8.25 7.44 -13.45
C VAL A 347 -7.09 6.50 -13.81
N ALA A 348 -6.31 6.88 -14.83
CA ALA A 348 -5.40 5.96 -15.50
C ALA A 348 -3.94 6.45 -15.55
N GLY A 349 -3.64 7.57 -14.89
CA GLY A 349 -2.29 8.12 -14.85
C GLY A 349 -2.00 8.87 -13.57
N ILE A 350 -0.74 9.22 -13.41
CA ILE A 350 -0.21 10.09 -12.35
C ILE A 350 0.54 11.18 -13.09
N SER A 351 0.27 12.45 -12.78
CA SER A 351 0.98 13.56 -13.42
C SER A 351 2.46 13.56 -13.06
N GLY A 352 3.31 14.13 -13.92
CA GLY A 352 4.77 14.15 -13.71
C GLY A 352 5.18 14.85 -12.41
N ASP A 353 4.55 15.99 -12.11
CA ASP A 353 4.81 16.77 -10.89
C ASP A 353 4.40 15.99 -9.63
N THR A 354 3.30 15.23 -9.70
CA THR A 354 2.90 14.32 -8.62
C THR A 354 3.90 13.19 -8.43
N VAL A 355 4.40 12.58 -9.51
CA VAL A 355 5.44 11.53 -9.40
C VAL A 355 6.69 12.08 -8.72
N ALA A 356 7.15 13.27 -9.12
CA ALA A 356 8.30 13.93 -8.49
C ALA A 356 8.07 14.18 -7.00
N MET A 357 6.90 14.74 -6.62
CA MET A 357 6.52 14.93 -5.22
C MET A 357 6.53 13.62 -4.42
N LEU A 358 5.95 12.55 -4.98
CA LEU A 358 5.92 11.24 -4.33
C LEU A 358 7.34 10.67 -4.15
N GLN A 359 8.26 10.92 -5.08
CA GLN A 359 9.65 10.48 -4.97
C GLN A 359 10.47 11.26 -3.93
N ASP A 360 10.17 12.54 -3.74
CA ASP A 360 10.86 13.40 -2.77
C ASP A 360 10.40 13.19 -1.33
N TYR A 361 9.18 12.70 -1.13
CA TYR A 361 8.65 12.40 0.19
C TYR A 361 9.38 11.23 0.87
N HIS A 362 9.59 11.32 2.19
CA HIS A 362 10.40 10.37 2.95
C HIS A 362 9.70 9.04 3.31
N TRP A 363 8.37 8.97 3.18
CA TRP A 363 7.58 7.76 3.46
C TRP A 363 7.91 7.05 4.79
N PRO A 364 7.71 7.69 5.97
CA PRO A 364 7.96 7.05 7.26
C PRO A 364 7.16 5.75 7.50
N GLY A 365 6.00 5.60 6.85
CA GLY A 365 5.21 4.35 6.85
C GLY A 365 5.45 3.44 5.63
N ASN A 366 6.51 3.72 4.86
CA ASN A 366 6.99 2.95 3.73
C ASN A 366 5.89 2.64 2.68
N ILE A 367 5.90 1.44 2.11
CA ILE A 367 4.99 1.03 1.03
C ILE A 367 3.53 1.10 1.51
N ARG A 368 3.25 0.71 2.76
CA ARG A 368 1.88 0.77 3.32
C ARG A 368 1.33 2.20 3.36
N GLN A 369 2.17 3.19 3.66
CA GLN A 369 1.76 4.60 3.61
C GLN A 369 1.55 5.08 2.18
N LEU A 370 2.43 4.69 1.25
CA LEU A 370 2.27 4.99 -0.18
C LEU A 370 0.97 4.40 -0.73
N GLU A 371 0.70 3.15 -0.44
CA GLU A 371 -0.54 2.44 -0.79
C GLU A 371 -1.78 3.19 -0.29
N ASN A 372 -1.83 3.54 1.00
CA ASN A 372 -2.94 4.29 1.58
C ASN A 372 -3.05 5.72 1.03
N ALA A 373 -1.94 6.35 0.64
CA ALA A 373 -1.96 7.66 0.01
C ALA A 373 -2.56 7.59 -1.40
N VAL A 374 -2.13 6.62 -2.22
CA VAL A 374 -2.65 6.41 -3.57
C VAL A 374 -4.13 5.99 -3.54
N PHE A 375 -4.53 5.12 -2.61
CA PHE A 375 -5.95 4.76 -2.42
C PHE A 375 -6.82 6.01 -2.21
N ARG A 376 -6.43 6.87 -1.25
CA ARG A 376 -7.16 8.11 -0.96
C ARG A 376 -7.19 9.04 -2.16
N ALA A 377 -6.08 9.17 -2.87
CA ALA A 377 -6.02 9.97 -4.09
C ALA A 377 -6.98 9.46 -5.17
N VAL A 378 -7.08 8.14 -5.38
CA VAL A 378 -8.05 7.55 -6.34
C VAL A 378 -9.50 7.81 -5.92
N VAL A 379 -9.80 7.70 -4.62
CA VAL A 379 -11.14 8.00 -4.09
C VAL A 379 -11.51 9.47 -4.31
N LEU A 380 -10.57 10.40 -4.13
CA LEU A 380 -10.78 11.84 -4.30
C LEU A 380 -10.74 12.32 -5.75
N CYS A 381 -10.05 11.60 -6.64
CA CYS A 381 -9.84 12.05 -8.00
C CYS A 381 -11.10 11.91 -8.87
N ASP A 382 -11.48 13.01 -9.52
CA ASP A 382 -12.53 13.07 -10.54
C ASP A 382 -11.97 13.13 -11.97
N GLY A 383 -10.67 13.43 -12.11
CA GLY A 383 -9.97 13.59 -13.38
C GLY A 383 -9.41 12.28 -13.97
N PRO A 384 -8.80 12.34 -15.16
CA PRO A 384 -8.19 11.17 -15.78
C PRO A 384 -6.82 10.78 -15.18
N GLN A 385 -6.25 11.62 -14.32
CA GLN A 385 -4.93 11.44 -13.72
C GLN A 385 -4.89 12.00 -12.30
N LEU A 386 -4.12 11.34 -11.43
CA LEU A 386 -3.80 11.85 -10.10
C LEU A 386 -2.84 13.05 -10.19
N THR A 387 -3.21 14.11 -9.49
CA THR A 387 -2.51 15.40 -9.41
C THR A 387 -2.02 15.65 -7.99
N VAL A 388 -1.24 16.72 -7.80
CA VAL A 388 -0.71 17.11 -6.48
C VAL A 388 -1.85 17.36 -5.48
N ASP A 389 -2.95 17.95 -5.95
CA ASP A 389 -4.11 18.29 -5.14
C ASP A 389 -4.81 17.05 -4.56
N ASP A 390 -4.64 15.88 -5.19
CA ASP A 390 -5.16 14.60 -4.69
C ASP A 390 -4.33 14.04 -3.51
N PHE A 391 -3.18 14.65 -3.19
CA PHE A 391 -2.27 14.26 -2.09
C PHE A 391 -2.06 15.39 -1.07
N PRO A 392 -3.12 15.96 -0.46
CA PRO A 392 -3.02 17.18 0.35
C PRO A 392 -2.07 17.05 1.55
N GLN A 393 -2.02 15.87 2.17
CA GLN A 393 -1.13 15.61 3.32
C GLN A 393 0.35 15.52 2.93
N ILE A 394 0.64 15.06 1.71
CA ILE A 394 2.01 14.94 1.21
C ILE A 394 2.48 16.31 0.72
N ALA A 395 1.64 17.00 -0.05
CA ALA A 395 1.89 18.35 -0.54
C ALA A 395 2.24 19.33 0.60
N ALA A 396 1.44 19.33 1.67
CA ALA A 396 1.70 20.16 2.85
C ALA A 396 3.06 19.84 3.52
N ALA A 397 3.43 18.56 3.60
CA ALA A 397 4.68 18.14 4.21
C ALA A 397 5.91 18.45 3.35
N THR A 398 5.79 18.47 2.02
CA THR A 398 6.85 18.86 1.10
C THR A 398 7.03 20.39 1.02
N ASP A 399 5.95 21.18 1.11
CA ASP A 399 6.03 22.65 1.11
C ASP A 399 6.68 23.21 2.38
N HIS A 400 6.45 22.58 3.55
CA HIS A 400 7.08 22.99 4.79
C HIS A 400 8.60 22.72 4.85
N GLY A 401 9.13 21.87 3.96
CA GLY A 401 10.56 21.62 3.82
C GLY A 401 11.33 22.74 3.10
N GLN A 402 10.66 23.61 2.35
CA GLN A 402 11.29 24.72 1.63
C GLN A 402 11.28 26.04 2.40
N ILE A 403 10.52 26.16 3.49
CA ILE A 403 10.39 27.43 4.24
C ILE A 403 11.48 27.62 5.32
N GLN A 404 12.25 26.58 5.68
CA GLN A 404 13.44 26.71 6.54
C GLN A 404 14.73 26.85 5.70
N GLY A 405 14.84 27.93 4.91
CA GLY A 405 16.03 28.16 4.09
C GLY A 405 16.21 29.55 3.48
N HIS A 406 15.29 30.50 3.72
CA HIS A 406 15.48 31.88 3.28
C HIS A 406 14.92 32.85 4.31
N ALA A 407 15.79 33.34 5.19
CA ALA A 407 15.52 34.59 5.89
C ALA A 407 15.44 35.70 4.83
N PRO A 408 14.37 36.52 4.79
CA PRO A 408 14.29 37.61 3.84
C PRO A 408 15.32 38.68 4.23
N ALA A 409 16.28 38.93 3.35
CA ALA A 409 17.15 40.09 3.46
C ALA A 409 16.28 41.35 3.36
N HIS A 410 16.19 42.10 4.45
CA HIS A 410 15.61 43.45 4.45
C HIS A 410 16.38 44.34 3.45
N GLY A 411 15.73 44.66 2.34
CA GLY A 411 16.17 45.72 1.44
C GLY A 411 15.87 47.08 2.06
N HIS A 412 16.90 47.77 2.54
CA HIS A 412 16.85 49.21 2.73
C HIS A 412 17.32 49.91 1.45
N GLY A 413 16.43 50.72 0.88
CA GLY A 413 16.66 51.55 -0.28
C GLY A 413 17.67 52.66 -0.01
N HIS A 414 18.45 52.95 -1.06
CA HIS A 414 19.47 53.99 -1.16
C HIS A 414 18.95 55.40 -0.84
N ASN A 415 19.81 56.25 -0.25
CA ASN A 415 19.97 57.61 -0.74
C ASN A 415 21.42 58.14 -0.57
N SER A 416 21.99 58.50 -1.73
CA SER A 416 23.03 59.51 -2.05
C SER A 416 24.21 59.85 -1.10
N GLY A 417 25.43 59.77 -1.68
CA GLY A 417 26.29 60.97 -1.80
C GLY A 417 27.63 60.99 -1.06
N HIS A 418 28.72 60.99 -1.86
CA HIS A 418 30.07 61.53 -1.60
C HIS A 418 31.09 60.78 -0.71
N GLY A 419 32.17 60.31 -1.35
CA GLY A 419 33.52 60.88 -1.12
C GLY A 419 34.56 60.04 -0.36
N TYR A 420 35.69 59.81 -1.05
CA TYR A 420 37.07 59.63 -0.57
C TYR A 420 37.67 58.22 -0.32
N ILE A 421 38.96 58.10 -0.70
CA ILE A 421 39.85 56.93 -0.87
C ILE A 421 40.84 56.81 0.34
N PRO A 422 41.83 55.87 0.40
CA PRO A 422 41.85 54.59 1.12
C PRO A 422 42.96 54.47 2.22
N GLY A 423 43.03 53.32 2.90
CA GLY A 423 44.24 52.86 3.62
C GLY A 423 44.06 51.42 4.11
N GLN A 424 44.83 50.45 3.59
CA GLN A 424 46.00 49.80 4.23
C GLN A 424 45.62 49.00 5.51
N GLY A 425 45.99 47.74 5.72
CA GLY A 425 46.92 46.80 5.09
C GLY A 425 46.59 45.37 5.54
N HIS A 426 47.22 44.36 4.92
CA HIS A 426 48.17 43.39 5.53
C HIS A 426 47.63 42.65 6.77
N ASP A 427 47.66 41.33 6.92
CA ASP A 427 48.29 40.18 6.26
C ASP A 427 47.41 38.97 6.62
N GLN A 428 47.07 38.08 5.69
CA GLN A 428 47.81 36.86 5.34
C GLN A 428 48.18 35.93 6.50
N SER A 429 47.83 34.68 6.24
CA SER A 429 48.38 33.42 6.76
C SER A 429 47.91 32.96 8.15
N ALA A 430 47.75 31.68 8.42
CA ALA A 430 47.46 30.46 7.67
C ALA A 430 47.70 29.35 8.69
N ALA A 431 46.90 28.27 8.62
CA ALA A 431 47.30 26.91 9.01
C ALA A 431 47.62 26.71 10.52
N THR A 432 47.34 25.60 11.19
CA THR A 432 47.05 24.24 10.76
C THR A 432 46.52 23.45 11.98
N ALA A 433 45.79 22.40 11.65
CA ALA A 433 45.32 21.27 12.44
C ALA A 433 46.09 20.87 13.73
N ALA A 434 45.34 20.42 14.74
CA ALA A 434 45.38 19.04 15.26
C ALA A 434 44.49 18.86 16.52
N THR A 435 43.52 17.94 16.44
CA THR A 435 42.97 17.15 17.58
C THR A 435 44.06 16.15 18.08
N PRO A 436 43.90 15.33 19.15
CA PRO A 436 42.84 15.22 20.17
C PRO A 436 43.37 15.00 21.62
N GLN A 437 42.47 15.04 22.62
CA GLN A 437 42.30 14.07 23.74
C GLN A 437 41.71 14.72 25.02
N ALA A 438 40.64 14.09 25.54
CA ALA A 438 40.22 14.14 26.94
C ALA A 438 41.04 13.12 27.76
N PRO A 439 41.05 13.09 29.12
CA PRO A 439 39.88 12.64 29.92
C PRO A 439 39.79 13.15 31.39
N ALA A 440 38.81 12.57 32.13
CA ALA A 440 38.61 12.50 33.61
C ALA A 440 37.70 13.60 34.23
N ARG A 441 36.51 13.29 34.78
CA ARG A 441 36.06 12.44 35.94
C ARG A 441 36.08 13.18 37.29
N THR A 442 34.92 13.21 37.96
CA THR A 442 34.62 12.95 39.41
C THR A 442 33.11 13.28 39.62
N ASP A 443 32.22 12.34 39.98
CA ASP A 443 31.90 11.81 41.33
C ASP A 443 31.49 12.90 42.34
N ALA A 444 30.46 12.81 43.20
CA ALA A 444 29.35 11.89 43.47
C ALA A 444 28.51 12.50 44.63
N GLY A 445 27.23 12.13 44.76
CA GLY A 445 26.59 11.90 46.08
C GLY A 445 25.77 13.03 46.78
N PRO A 446 24.91 12.69 47.76
CA PRO A 446 23.45 12.98 47.68
C PRO A 446 22.81 13.60 48.95
N GLY A 447 21.51 13.91 48.92
CA GLY A 447 20.71 14.21 50.14
C GLY A 447 19.33 14.81 49.88
N ALA A 448 18.33 14.43 50.68
CA ALA A 448 16.90 14.47 50.39
C ALA A 448 16.07 15.33 51.39
N TYR A 449 14.77 15.48 51.07
CA TYR A 449 13.60 15.87 51.89
C TYR A 449 13.45 17.35 52.34
N GLU A 450 12.31 17.99 52.02
CA GLU A 450 11.21 18.32 52.98
C GLU A 450 10.10 19.19 52.37
N GLN A 451 8.99 19.28 53.12
CA GLN A 451 7.60 19.61 52.76
C GLN A 451 7.21 21.08 52.98
N GLY A 452 6.11 21.52 52.32
CA GLY A 452 4.99 22.24 52.97
C GLY A 452 4.90 23.78 52.94
N HIS A 453 4.01 24.31 52.06
CA HIS A 453 2.91 25.31 52.28
C HIS A 453 3.11 26.64 53.09
N PRO A 454 2.20 27.64 52.97
CA PRO A 454 1.84 28.52 51.84
C PRO A 454 1.80 30.02 52.31
N VAL A 455 1.19 30.96 51.55
CA VAL A 455 0.29 32.07 52.00
C VAL A 455 0.21 33.19 50.93
N ALA A 456 -1.03 33.65 50.70
CA ALA A 456 -1.46 34.69 49.78
C ALA A 456 -1.43 36.10 50.40
N PHE A 457 -1.41 37.17 49.59
CA PHE A 457 -1.98 38.49 49.96
C PHE A 457 -2.48 39.31 48.75
N HIS A 458 -3.70 39.82 48.92
CA HIS A 458 -4.44 40.93 48.28
C HIS A 458 -3.64 42.28 48.24
N ARG A 459 -3.98 43.39 47.55
CA ARG A 459 -5.14 43.93 46.80
C ARG A 459 -4.75 45.25 46.06
N SER A 460 -5.48 45.58 44.99
CA SER A 460 -6.01 46.92 44.58
C SER A 460 -5.12 48.07 44.07
N HIS A 461 -5.39 48.53 42.83
CA HIS A 461 -5.88 49.91 42.53
C HIS A 461 -6.32 50.06 41.04
N GLU A 462 -7.55 50.56 40.84
CA GLU A 462 -8.21 51.07 39.60
C GLU A 462 -8.07 52.63 39.54
N PRO A 463 -8.61 53.43 38.56
CA PRO A 463 -9.51 53.15 37.41
C PRO A 463 -9.20 53.92 36.07
N SER A 464 -9.91 53.60 34.96
CA SER A 464 -10.81 54.56 34.24
C SER A 464 -11.28 54.10 32.83
N HIS A 465 -12.57 53.74 32.76
CA HIS A 465 -13.61 53.94 31.73
C HIS A 465 -13.34 53.88 30.21
N ARG A 466 -14.03 52.93 29.53
CA ARG A 466 -15.13 53.27 28.60
C ARG A 466 -16.09 52.08 28.41
N ALA A 467 -17.38 52.39 28.41
CA ALA A 467 -18.50 51.47 28.49
C ALA A 467 -19.03 51.02 27.11
N SER A 468 -19.54 49.79 27.03
CA SER A 468 -20.76 49.47 26.27
C SER A 468 -21.32 48.10 26.67
N HIS A 469 -22.51 48.15 27.28
CA HIS A 469 -23.59 47.17 27.47
C HIS A 469 -23.32 45.65 27.40
N ALA A 470 -23.59 44.99 28.53
CA ALA A 470 -24.01 43.58 28.59
C ALA A 470 -25.54 43.47 28.61
N PRO A 471 -26.12 42.37 28.07
CA PRO A 471 -27.43 41.90 28.53
C PRO A 471 -27.35 40.47 29.14
N ASN A 472 -27.82 40.41 30.39
CA ASN A 472 -28.69 39.42 31.05
C ASN A 472 -28.42 37.88 30.93
N PRO A 473 -28.30 37.13 32.05
CA PRO A 473 -28.00 35.69 32.06
C PRO A 473 -29.24 34.77 32.03
N HIS A 474 -30.29 35.13 31.29
CA HIS A 474 -31.44 34.25 31.06
C HIS A 474 -32.01 34.46 29.65
N ALA A 475 -31.39 33.78 28.68
CA ALA A 475 -31.98 33.49 27.37
C ALA A 475 -31.37 32.17 26.86
N PRO A 476 -32.15 31.25 26.29
CA PRO A 476 -31.63 29.97 25.81
C PRO A 476 -30.73 30.24 24.61
N VAL A 477 -29.48 29.76 24.69
CA VAL A 477 -28.57 29.75 23.54
C VAL A 477 -29.19 28.81 22.51
N GLN A 478 -29.69 29.37 21.41
CA GLN A 478 -30.12 28.58 20.26
C GLN A 478 -28.89 27.85 19.70
N SER A 479 -29.01 26.52 19.68
CA SER A 479 -28.06 25.53 19.20
C SER A 479 -27.78 25.70 17.70
N GLY A 480 -26.62 26.28 17.38
CA GLY A 480 -26.09 26.40 16.01
C GLY A 480 -25.27 25.21 15.52
N PHE A 481 -25.62 23.97 15.91
CA PHE A 481 -24.96 22.74 15.43
C PHE A 481 -25.96 21.63 15.08
N GLU A 482 -27.04 21.96 14.38
CA GLU A 482 -27.75 20.99 13.53
C GLU A 482 -27.12 20.95 12.14
N GLN A 483 -25.86 20.50 12.07
CA GLN A 483 -25.30 19.94 10.84
C GLN A 483 -25.35 18.43 11.00
N SER A 484 -26.18 17.79 10.16
CA SER A 484 -26.21 16.33 10.02
C SER A 484 -24.79 15.83 9.82
N ALA A 485 -24.39 14.83 10.60
CA ALA A 485 -23.09 14.20 10.44
C ALA A 485 -22.94 13.70 8.98
N PRO A 486 -21.74 13.82 8.36
CA PRO A 486 -21.51 13.27 7.03
C PRO A 486 -21.84 11.77 7.01
N PHE A 487 -22.30 11.29 5.87
CA PHE A 487 -22.78 9.91 5.70
C PHE A 487 -21.76 8.89 6.24
N GLY A 488 -22.19 8.06 7.20
CA GLY A 488 -21.33 7.05 7.84
C GLY A 488 -20.67 7.47 9.16
N PHE A 489 -20.82 8.72 9.61
CA PHE A 489 -20.39 9.16 10.94
C PHE A 489 -21.54 9.12 11.94
N MET A 490 -21.57 8.13 12.83
CA MET A 490 -22.44 8.16 14.00
C MET A 490 -21.73 8.86 15.17
N ARG A 491 -22.41 9.82 15.79
CA ARG A 491 -21.90 10.45 17.02
C ARG A 491 -22.09 9.47 18.18
N ASN A 492 -20.99 9.12 18.85
CA ASN A 492 -21.03 8.25 20.04
C ASN A 492 -21.36 9.02 21.33
N LEU A 493 -21.19 10.34 21.31
CA LEU A 493 -21.46 11.23 22.43
C LEU A 493 -22.70 12.09 22.16
N ASP A 494 -23.46 12.39 23.22
CA ASP A 494 -24.55 13.37 23.19
C ASP A 494 -24.02 14.81 23.22
N ALA A 495 -24.92 15.80 23.21
CA ALA A 495 -24.56 17.22 23.20
C ALA A 495 -23.86 17.66 24.49
N GLU A 496 -24.02 16.89 25.57
CA GLU A 496 -23.46 17.09 26.89
C GLU A 496 -22.11 16.36 27.08
N GLY A 497 -21.68 15.57 26.09
CA GLY A 497 -20.41 14.83 26.11
C GLY A 497 -20.47 13.46 26.78
N HIS A 498 -21.66 12.94 27.11
CA HIS A 498 -21.84 11.59 27.65
C HIS A 498 -22.04 10.56 26.54
N VAL A 499 -21.73 9.30 26.84
CA VAL A 499 -21.96 8.18 25.92
C VAL A 499 -23.46 8.02 25.68
N ARG A 500 -23.88 8.05 24.41
CA ARG A 500 -25.28 7.87 24.02
C ARG A 500 -25.77 6.47 24.41
N LYS A 501 -27.08 6.37 24.67
CA LYS A 501 -27.70 5.07 24.93
C LYS A 501 -27.59 4.20 23.69
N LEU A 502 -27.36 2.91 23.93
CA LEU A 502 -27.28 1.91 22.86
C LEU A 502 -28.55 1.87 22.00
N THR A 503 -29.72 2.16 22.58
CA THR A 503 -31.01 2.26 21.87
C THR A 503 -31.01 3.36 20.81
N ASP A 504 -30.39 4.51 21.11
CA ASP A 504 -30.42 5.69 20.25
C ASP A 504 -29.42 5.54 19.10
N ILE A 505 -28.30 4.87 19.37
CA ILE A 505 -27.30 4.47 18.36
C ILE A 505 -27.89 3.38 17.46
N GLU A 506 -28.60 2.39 18.04
CA GLU A 506 -29.24 1.30 17.31
C GLU A 506 -30.32 1.83 16.34
N GLU A 507 -31.18 2.76 16.80
CA GLU A 507 -32.19 3.40 15.94
C GLU A 507 -31.56 4.16 14.77
N GLU A 508 -30.54 4.98 15.05
CA GLU A 508 -29.87 5.77 14.02
C GLU A 508 -29.17 4.89 12.98
N LEU A 509 -28.52 3.81 13.42
CA LEU A 509 -27.87 2.84 12.53
C LEU A 509 -28.90 2.14 11.62
N ILE A 510 -30.05 1.73 12.18
CA ILE A 510 -31.13 1.10 11.40
C ILE A 510 -31.69 2.10 10.37
N ARG A 511 -31.92 3.35 10.76
CA ARG A 511 -32.41 4.40 9.86
C ARG A 511 -31.41 4.71 8.73
N ALA A 512 -30.12 4.81 9.06
CA ALA A 512 -29.05 5.02 8.07
C ALA A 512 -28.94 3.84 7.10
N ALA A 513 -29.03 2.61 7.59
CA ALA A 513 -29.01 1.41 6.75
C ALA A 513 -30.21 1.35 5.79
N ILE A 514 -31.41 1.71 6.25
CA ILE A 514 -32.61 1.76 5.39
C ILE A 514 -32.44 2.77 4.26
N ASN A 515 -31.93 3.97 4.58
CA ASN A 515 -31.68 5.01 3.58
C ASN A 515 -30.60 4.57 2.57
N HIS A 516 -29.51 3.96 3.05
CA HIS A 516 -28.42 3.49 2.20
C HIS A 516 -28.85 2.41 1.21
N TYR A 517 -29.65 1.45 1.68
CA TYR A 517 -30.10 0.31 0.87
C TYR A 517 -31.47 0.55 0.21
N SER A 518 -31.90 1.81 0.09
CA SER A 518 -33.13 2.24 -0.59
C SER A 518 -34.37 1.43 -0.16
N GLY A 519 -34.51 1.14 1.14
CA GLY A 519 -35.66 0.41 1.67
C GLY A 519 -35.68 -1.10 1.41
N ARG A 520 -34.60 -1.71 0.88
CA ARG A 520 -34.52 -3.17 0.67
C ARG A 520 -34.30 -3.93 2.00
N MET A 521 -35.38 -4.17 2.74
CA MET A 521 -35.35 -4.75 4.10
C MET A 521 -34.58 -6.07 4.24
N THR A 522 -34.61 -6.93 3.22
CA THR A 522 -33.82 -8.18 3.22
C THR A 522 -32.31 -7.91 3.21
N GLU A 523 -31.87 -6.90 2.46
CA GLU A 523 -30.45 -6.52 2.41
C GLU A 523 -30.03 -5.79 3.69
N VAL A 524 -30.90 -4.92 4.24
CA VAL A 524 -30.69 -4.24 5.52
C VAL A 524 -30.49 -5.26 6.65
N ALA A 525 -31.38 -6.24 6.79
CA ALA A 525 -31.28 -7.28 7.83
C ALA A 525 -29.99 -8.10 7.69
N ARG A 526 -29.63 -8.49 6.46
CA ARG A 526 -28.41 -9.24 6.16
C ARG A 526 -27.15 -8.46 6.54
N ARG A 527 -27.11 -7.17 6.22
CA ARG A 527 -25.94 -6.30 6.45
C ARG A 527 -25.79 -5.87 7.91
N LEU A 528 -26.90 -5.75 8.64
CA LEU A 528 -26.90 -5.53 10.08
C LEU A 528 -26.66 -6.81 10.90
N GLY A 529 -26.62 -7.98 10.27
CA GLY A 529 -26.39 -9.26 10.95
C GLY A 529 -27.55 -9.71 11.85
N ILE A 530 -28.76 -9.18 11.62
CA ILE A 530 -29.96 -9.50 12.40
C ILE A 530 -31.00 -10.24 11.55
N GLY A 531 -31.83 -11.07 12.19
CA GLY A 531 -32.95 -11.71 11.51
C GLY A 531 -33.99 -10.70 11.03
N ARG A 532 -34.66 -10.97 9.90
CA ARG A 532 -35.72 -10.08 9.36
C ARG A 532 -36.84 -9.81 10.37
N SER A 533 -37.26 -10.82 11.13
CA SER A 533 -38.27 -10.68 12.19
C SER A 533 -37.80 -9.75 13.31
N THR A 534 -36.51 -9.80 13.66
CA THR A 534 -35.88 -8.89 14.63
C THR A 534 -35.86 -7.46 14.10
N LEU A 535 -35.50 -7.26 12.84
CA LEU A 535 -35.53 -5.94 12.19
C LEU A 535 -36.94 -5.34 12.21
N TYR A 536 -37.97 -6.08 11.77
CA TYR A 536 -39.36 -5.57 11.79
C TYR A 536 -39.85 -5.26 13.21
N ARG A 537 -39.49 -6.06 14.22
CA ARG A 537 -39.81 -5.76 15.63
C ARG A 537 -39.18 -4.45 16.09
N LYS A 538 -37.92 -4.21 15.71
CA LYS A 538 -37.18 -2.98 16.02
C LYS A 538 -37.75 -1.76 15.30
N LEU A 539 -38.15 -1.90 14.03
CA LEU A 539 -38.84 -0.84 13.29
C LEU A 539 -40.14 -0.40 13.97
N LYS A 540 -40.91 -1.36 14.49
CA LYS A 540 -42.11 -1.09 15.27
C LYS A 540 -41.81 -0.42 16.61
N GLU A 541 -40.76 -0.84 17.29
CA GLU A 541 -40.32 -0.28 18.57
C GLU A 541 -39.87 1.19 18.44
N TYR A 542 -39.24 1.54 17.31
CA TYR A 542 -38.76 2.89 17.02
C TYR A 542 -39.72 3.77 16.21
N GLY A 543 -40.91 3.26 15.87
CA GLY A 543 -41.90 4.02 15.08
C GLY A 543 -41.41 4.37 13.65
N LEU A 544 -40.57 3.53 13.05
CA LEU A 544 -40.00 3.71 11.70
C LEU A 544 -40.87 3.10 10.58
N GLU A 545 -42.14 2.79 10.88
CA GLU A 545 -43.10 2.22 9.95
C GLU A 545 -43.82 3.33 9.17
N GLU A 546 -43.26 3.81 8.04
CA GLU A 546 -44.03 4.22 6.84
C GLU A 546 -43.15 4.73 5.67
N ASN A 547 -43.14 3.94 4.58
CA ASN A 547 -43.22 4.33 3.16
C ASN A 547 -42.94 3.09 2.30
N ASN A 548 -43.85 2.10 2.29
CA ASN A 548 -43.75 1.01 1.31
C ASN A 548 -45.08 0.30 1.04
N SER A 549 -46.14 1.06 0.79
CA SER A 549 -47.39 0.54 0.22
C SER A 549 -47.41 0.49 -1.32
N ASP A 550 -46.25 0.57 -2.01
CA ASP A 550 -46.18 0.62 -3.49
C ASP A 550 -45.25 -0.44 -4.13
N ALA A 551 -44.98 -1.57 -3.45
CA ALA A 551 -44.18 -2.66 -4.02
C ALA A 551 -44.86 -4.04 -3.95
N ALA A 552 -46.19 -4.06 -4.09
CA ALA A 552 -46.97 -5.27 -4.36
C ALA A 552 -47.91 -5.03 -5.55
N ALA A 553 -47.32 -4.89 -6.74
CA ALA A 553 -47.95 -5.12 -8.04
C ALA A 553 -46.90 -5.64 -9.02
#